data_AF-A0A2M7MUE5-F1
#
_entry.id   AF-A0A2M7MUE5-F1
#
_cell.length_a   1.000
_cell.length_b   1.000
_cell.length_c   1.000
_cell.angle_alpha   90.00
_cell.angle_beta   90.00
_cell.angle_gamma   90.00
#
_symmetry.space_group_name_H-M   'P 1'
#
loop_
_entity.id
_entity.type
_entity.pdbx_description
1 polymer ?
#
loop_
_entity_poly.entity_id
_entity_poly.type
_entity_poly.pdbx_seq_one_letter_code
_entity_poly.pdbx_strand_id
1 'polypeptide(L)' 'MTVQVNPLPAAYRSISKKFRPTPPPVFPNGEPTADEIELARELFALLDAESREWYGSMAVFAGSPRATPPAA' A
#
# COMPACT_ATOMS: atom_id res chain seq x y z
N MET A 1 12.15 -10.78 7.54
CA MET A 1 12.74 -9.56 6.92
C MET A 1 12.07 -8.32 7.51
N THR A 2 12.20 -7.15 6.88
CA THR A 2 11.60 -5.88 7.29
C THR A 2 10.47 -5.55 6.32
N VAL A 3 9.21 -5.60 6.80
CA VAL A 3 8.03 -5.18 6.02
C VAL A 3 7.96 -3.65 6.00
N GLN A 4 7.92 -3.05 4.82
CA GLN A 4 7.88 -1.58 4.66
C GLN A 4 6.55 -1.13 4.05
N VAL A 5 5.56 -0.92 4.92
CA VAL A 5 4.28 -0.30 4.55
C VAL A 5 4.14 1.00 5.32
N ASN A 6 4.25 2.13 4.62
CA ASN A 6 4.26 3.47 5.20
C ASN A 6 3.17 4.34 4.57
N PRO A 7 2.51 5.21 5.35
CA PRO A 7 1.53 6.13 4.79
C PRO A 7 2.16 7.07 3.77
N LEU A 8 1.34 7.58 2.84
CA LEU A 8 1.76 8.59 1.89
C LEU A 8 2.29 9.84 2.63
N PRO A 9 3.57 10.22 2.42
CA PRO A 9 4.15 11.39 3.06
C PRO A 9 3.37 12.66 2.74
N ALA A 10 3.22 13.55 3.74
CA ALA A 10 2.46 14.80 3.58
C ALA A 10 2.92 15.63 2.38
N ALA A 11 4.24 15.67 2.11
CA ALA A 11 4.81 16.37 0.96
C ALA A 11 4.29 15.84 -0.39
N TYR A 12 3.99 14.55 -0.49
CA TYR A 12 3.51 13.93 -1.73
C TYR A 12 1.99 14.04 -1.88
N ARG A 13 1.26 14.31 -0.80
CA ARG A 13 -0.19 14.58 -0.86
C ARG A 13 -0.49 15.81 -1.74
N SER A 14 0.37 16.82 -1.68
CA SER A 14 0.28 18.04 -2.51
C SER A 14 0.65 17.83 -3.98
N ILE A 15 1.29 16.71 -4.33
CA ILE A 15 1.65 16.40 -5.73
C ILE A 15 0.44 15.71 -6.38
N SER A 16 0.11 16.10 -7.61
CA SER A 16 -0.94 15.45 -8.41
C SER A 16 -0.67 13.96 -8.56
N LYS A 17 -1.70 13.10 -8.45
CA LYS A 17 -1.58 11.63 -8.45
C LYS A 17 -0.73 11.06 -9.61
N LYS A 18 -0.77 11.67 -10.80
CA LYS A 18 0.02 11.29 -11.98
C LYS A 18 1.52 11.56 -11.86
N PHE A 19 1.92 12.49 -11.01
CA PHE A 19 3.31 12.92 -10.81
C PHE A 19 3.87 12.48 -9.46
N ARG A 20 3.07 11.81 -8.62
CA ARG A 20 3.56 11.24 -7.37
C ARG A 20 4.61 10.17 -7.68
N PRO A 21 5.72 10.11 -6.95
CA PRO A 21 6.68 9.02 -7.09
C PRO A 21 6.02 7.68 -6.78
N THR A 22 6.54 6.59 -7.32
CA THR A 22 6.03 5.25 -6.99
C THR A 22 6.32 4.92 -5.53
N PRO A 23 5.45 4.15 -4.86
CA PRO A 23 5.67 3.68 -3.50
C PRO A 23 6.97 2.85 -3.41
N PRO A 24 7.66 2.87 -2.26
CA PRO A 24 8.82 2.01 -2.05
C PRO A 24 8.41 0.52 -2.08
N PRO A 25 9.37 -0.39 -2.40
CA PRO A 25 9.11 -1.82 -2.35
C PRO A 25 8.73 -2.26 -0.94
N VAL A 26 7.62 -2.99 -0.80
CA VAL A 26 7.13 -3.50 0.49
C VAL A 26 8.12 -4.48 1.11
N PHE A 27 8.83 -5.25 0.26
CA PHE A 27 9.81 -6.24 0.67
C PHE A 27 11.14 -5.96 -0.06
N PRO A 28 11.98 -5.05 0.47
CA PRO A 28 13.24 -4.69 -0.18
C PRO A 28 14.32 -5.79 -0.12
N ASN A 29 14.19 -6.75 0.79
CA ASN A 29 15.21 -7.75 1.09
C ASN A 29 14.91 -9.15 0.51
N GLY A 30 14.10 -9.25 -0.54
CA GLY A 30 13.83 -10.51 -1.27
C GLY A 30 12.39 -11.02 -1.13
N GLU A 31 12.23 -12.34 -1.34
CA GLU A 31 10.92 -12.99 -1.33
C GLU A 31 10.30 -12.99 0.07
N PRO A 32 9.10 -12.41 0.25
CA PRO A 32 8.46 -12.37 1.56
C PRO A 32 7.95 -13.73 2.00
N THR A 33 7.99 -13.99 3.30
CA THR A 33 7.30 -15.14 3.89
C THR A 33 5.78 -14.91 3.94
N ALA A 34 5.00 -15.97 4.12
CA ALA A 34 3.54 -15.87 4.23
C ALA A 34 3.10 -14.94 5.37
N ASP A 35 3.74 -15.05 6.54
CA ASP A 35 3.50 -14.19 7.71
C ASP A 35 3.76 -12.71 7.40
N GLU A 36 4.83 -12.40 6.65
CA GLU A 36 5.15 -11.03 6.25
C GLU A 36 4.16 -10.46 5.24
N ILE A 37 3.61 -11.30 4.37
CA ILE A 37 2.54 -10.91 3.45
C ILE A 37 1.27 -10.58 4.24
N GLU A 38 0.93 -11.38 5.25
CA GLU A 38 -0.22 -11.11 6.13
C GLU A 38 -0.02 -9.80 6.90
N LEU A 39 1.14 -9.62 7.53
CA LEU A 39 1.48 -8.38 8.22
C LEU A 39 1.43 -7.16 7.29
N ALA A 40 1.95 -7.28 6.06
CA ALA A 40 1.88 -6.21 5.08
C ALA A 40 0.44 -5.83 4.73
N ARG A 41 -0.46 -6.83 4.63
CA ARG A 41 -1.89 -6.61 4.34
C ARG A 41 -2.60 -5.94 5.52
N GLU A 42 -2.30 -6.35 6.75
CA GLU A 42 -2.84 -5.71 7.95
C GLU A 42 -2.40 -4.24 8.05
N LEU A 43 -1.11 -3.97 7.84
CA LEU A 43 -0.58 -2.60 7.81
C LEU A 43 -1.23 -1.78 6.69
N PHE A 44 -1.40 -2.36 5.50
CA PHE A 44 -2.07 -1.71 4.37
C PHE A 44 -3.54 -1.40 4.65
N ALA A 45 -4.26 -2.29 5.35
CA ALA A 45 -5.65 -2.07 5.73
C ALA A 45 -5.82 -0.90 6.71
N LEU A 46 -4.80 -0.64 7.55
CA LEU A 46 -4.78 0.49 8.49
C LEU A 46 -4.47 1.83 7.82
N LEU A 47 -4.01 1.84 6.56
CA LEU A 47 -3.69 3.08 5.85
C LEU A 47 -4.94 3.87 5.42
N ASP A 48 -4.80 5.19 5.34
CA ASP A 48 -5.80 6.06 4.72
C ASP A 48 -6.10 5.67 3.26
N ALA A 49 -7.28 6.02 2.76
CA ALA A 49 -7.66 5.73 1.37
C ALA A 49 -6.66 6.30 0.34
N GLU A 50 -6.14 7.50 0.57
CA GLU A 50 -5.15 8.12 -0.32
C GLU A 50 -3.81 7.37 -0.31
N SER A 51 -3.38 6.90 0.87
CA SER A 51 -2.18 6.09 1.02
C SER A 51 -2.34 4.73 0.35
N ARG A 52 -3.52 4.10 0.45
CA ARG A 52 -3.85 2.85 -0.26
C ARG A 52 -3.87 3.04 -1.77
N GLU A 53 -4.44 4.14 -2.26
CA GLU A 53 -4.39 4.50 -3.68
C GLU A 53 -2.96 4.70 -4.19
N TRP A 54 -2.07 5.25 -3.35
CA TRP A 54 -0.66 5.45 -3.73
C TRP A 54 0.09 4.14 -3.93
N TYR A 55 -0.19 3.13 -3.10
CA TYR A 55 0.31 1.77 -3.29
C TYR A 55 -0.35 1.05 -4.49
N GLY A 56 -1.55 1.45 -4.87
CA GLY A 56 -2.23 1.04 -6.10
C GLY A 56 -2.54 -0.46 -6.15
N SER A 57 -2.48 -1.05 -7.35
CA SER A 57 -2.70 -2.49 -7.60
C SER A 57 -1.41 -3.32 -7.48
N MET A 58 -0.54 -3.00 -6.50
CA MET A 58 0.61 -3.86 -6.22
C MET A 58 0.14 -5.31 -5.97
N ALA A 59 0.83 -6.28 -6.59
CA ALA A 59 0.40 -7.68 -6.57
C ALA A 59 0.26 -8.27 -5.15
N VAL A 60 1.06 -7.80 -4.19
CA VAL A 60 0.95 -8.20 -2.78
C VAL A 60 -0.40 -7.81 -2.16
N PHE A 61 -0.97 -6.69 -2.60
CA PHE A 61 -2.27 -6.17 -2.15
C PHE A 61 -3.41 -6.49 -3.13
N ALA A 62 -3.12 -7.09 -4.28
CA ALA A 62 -4.12 -7.52 -5.25
C ALA A 62 -4.96 -8.65 -4.62
N GLY A 63 -6.19 -8.32 -4.19
CA GLY A 63 -7.09 -9.23 -3.47
C GLY A 63 -7.35 -8.85 -2.01
N SER A 64 -6.60 -7.90 -1.44
CA SER A 64 -7.10 -7.16 -0.26
C SER A 64 -8.31 -6.35 -0.72
N PRO A 65 -9.40 -6.24 0.06
CA PRO A 65 -10.61 -5.61 -0.40
C PRO A 65 -10.28 -4.19 -0.83
N ARG A 66 -10.23 -3.98 -2.15
CA ARG A 66 -10.43 -2.68 -2.76
C ARG A 66 -11.69 -2.20 -2.06
N ALA A 67 -11.62 -1.08 -1.33
CA ALA A 67 -12.78 -0.50 -0.69
C ALA A 67 -13.81 -0.25 -1.79
N THR A 68 -14.66 -1.23 -2.03
CA THR A 68 -15.86 -1.10 -2.83
C THR A 68 -16.69 -0.12 -2.00
N PRO A 69 -16.98 1.10 -2.50
CA PRO A 69 -17.97 1.91 -1.82
C PRO A 69 -19.23 1.06 -1.70
N PRO A 70 -19.93 1.04 -0.55
CA PRO A 70 -21.18 0.31 -0.44
C PRO A 70 -22.08 0.77 -1.58
N ALA A 71 -22.53 -0.19 -2.40
CA ALA A 71 -23.52 0.06 -3.43
C ALA A 71 -24.77 0.60 -2.73
N ALA A 72 -25.18 1.80 -3.14
CA ALA A 72 -26.41 2.46 -2.69
C ALA A 72 -27.64 1.71 -3.21
#